data_AF-A0A3P6T433-F1
#
_entry.id   AF-A0A3P6T433-F1
#
_cell.length_a   1.000
_cell.length_b   1.000
_cell.length_c   1.000
_cell.angle_alpha   90.00
_cell.angle_beta   90.00
_cell.angle_gamma   90.00
#
_symmetry.space_group_name_H-M   'P 1'
#
loop_
_entity.id
_entity.type
_entity.pdbx_description
1 polymer ?
#
loop_
_entity_poly.entity_id
_entity_poly.type
_entity_poly.pdbx_seq_one_letter_code
_entity_poly.pdbx_strand_id
1 'polypeptide(L)'
;MTKDAEILDTKYHKSLICSKAALTYEQAQEFIDDPESNTDVTKGLRELMKLSKILNKKRTANGALTLASSEIRFDMDWDTRTPKAVQEKKHLDTHSMVEEFMLLANISVAEKILAEYPDCAMLRRHPVPTEASYKPLVEVSFYSKIYYSLKIFITLFV
;
A
#
# COMPACT_ATOMS: atom_id res chain seq x y z
N MET A 1 8.76 -17.24 3.43
CA MET A 1 8.92 -16.39 2.24
C MET A 1 10.39 -16.41 1.81
N THR A 2 10.69 -16.42 0.51
CA THR A 2 12.05 -16.37 -0.03
C THR A 2 12.62 -14.94 -0.02
N LYS A 3 13.91 -14.79 -0.37
CA LYS A 3 14.53 -13.47 -0.56
C LYS A 3 13.92 -12.68 -1.73
N ASP A 4 13.28 -13.36 -2.67
CA ASP A 4 12.58 -12.78 -3.82
C ASP A 4 11.09 -12.53 -3.53
N ALA A 5 10.72 -12.49 -2.25
CA ALA A 5 9.36 -12.28 -1.78
C ALA A 5 8.34 -13.31 -2.30
N GLU A 6 8.75 -14.58 -2.46
CA GLU A 6 7.83 -15.66 -2.81
C GLU A 6 7.33 -16.36 -1.55
N ILE A 7 6.02 -16.53 -1.43
CA ILE A 7 5.39 -17.22 -0.30
C ILE A 7 5.63 -18.73 -0.45
N LEU A 8 6.16 -19.35 0.61
CA LEU A 8 6.42 -20.79 0.64
C LEU A 8 5.35 -21.56 1.42
N ASP A 9 4.88 -20.96 2.51
CA ASP A 9 3.88 -21.51 3.42
C ASP A 9 3.23 -20.34 4.17
N THR A 10 1.96 -20.51 4.54
CA THR A 10 1.16 -19.50 5.23
C THR A 10 0.45 -20.15 6.40
N LYS A 11 0.63 -19.59 7.61
CA LYS A 11 0.05 -20.13 8.84
C LYS A 11 -0.81 -19.09 9.54
N TYR A 12 -1.93 -19.53 10.11
CA TYR A 12 -2.92 -18.67 10.77
C TYR A 12 -3.15 -19.13 12.20
N HIS A 13 -2.91 -18.25 13.18
CA HIS A 13 -2.99 -18.58 14.60
C HIS A 13 -3.52 -17.39 15.39
N LYS A 14 -4.23 -17.65 16.49
CA LYS A 14 -4.41 -16.65 17.54
C LYS A 14 -3.12 -16.57 18.34
N SER A 15 -2.66 -15.36 18.67
CA SER A 15 -1.38 -15.16 19.35
C SER A 15 -1.44 -14.00 20.36
N LEU A 16 -0.48 -13.98 21.28
CA LEU A 16 -0.15 -12.83 22.12
C LEU A 16 1.18 -12.26 21.65
N ILE A 17 1.25 -10.93 21.47
CA ILE A 17 2.46 -10.23 21.02
C ILE A 17 2.84 -9.13 22.02
N CYS A 18 4.13 -8.82 22.11
CA CYS A 18 4.67 -7.72 22.92
C CYS A 18 5.45 -6.78 21.99
N SER A 19 4.84 -5.65 21.61
CA SER A 19 5.49 -4.68 20.73
C SER A 19 6.70 -4.05 21.42
N LYS A 20 7.82 -3.96 20.70
CA LYS A 20 9.07 -3.36 21.21
C LYS A 20 9.16 -1.86 20.99
N ALA A 21 8.40 -1.32 20.05
CA ALA A 21 8.37 0.10 19.73
C ALA A 21 7.05 0.47 19.04
N ALA A 22 6.63 1.72 19.19
CA ALA A 22 5.57 2.33 18.39
C ALA A 22 6.19 3.53 17.67
N LEU A 23 6.20 3.48 16.33
CA LEU A 23 6.91 4.44 15.48
C LEU A 23 5.91 5.17 14.57
N THR A 24 6.16 6.45 14.32
CA THR A 24 5.52 7.14 13.19
C THR A 24 6.17 6.73 11.87
N TYR A 25 5.54 7.06 10.74
CA TYR A 25 6.08 6.75 9.42
C TYR A 25 7.40 7.46 9.14
N GLU A 26 7.53 8.70 9.62
CA GLU A 26 8.74 9.51 9.56
C GLU A 26 9.86 8.88 10.38
N GLN A 27 9.58 8.50 11.63
CA GLN A 27 10.57 7.83 12.49
C GLN A 27 11.02 6.49 11.91
N ALA A 28 10.09 5.70 11.37
CA ALA A 28 10.44 4.44 10.72
C ALA A 28 11.31 4.67 9.47
N GLN A 29 11.06 5.75 8.73
CA GLN A 29 11.86 6.12 7.55
C GLN A 29 13.27 6.53 7.97
N GLU A 30 13.40 7.38 8.99
CA GLU A 30 14.69 7.79 9.57
C GLU A 30 15.51 6.58 10.03
N PHE A 31 14.87 5.60 10.69
CA PHE A 31 15.56 4.38 11.13
C PHE A 31 16.09 3.56 9.95
N ILE A 32 15.31 3.45 8.88
CA ILE A 32 15.71 2.72 7.68
C ILE A 32 16.91 3.42 7.02
N ASP A 33 16.84 4.74 6.92
CA ASP A 33 17.81 5.57 6.20
C ASP A 33 19.13 5.80 6.95
N ASP A 34 19.14 5.73 8.29
CA ASP A 34 20.33 5.94 9.13
C ASP A 34 21.29 4.74 9.10
N PRO A 35 22.41 4.77 8.34
CA PRO A 35 23.30 3.61 8.16
C PRO A 35 23.96 3.14 9.46
N GLU A 36 24.10 4.01 10.46
CA GLU A 36 24.75 3.71 11.74
C GLU A 36 23.80 2.99 12.72
N SER A 37 22.48 3.15 12.54
CA SER A 37 21.48 2.47 13.34
C SER A 37 21.46 0.97 13.04
N ASN A 38 21.82 0.18 14.06
CA ASN A 38 21.97 -1.28 13.93
C ASN A 38 21.14 -2.06 14.97
N THR A 39 20.06 -1.45 15.47
CA THR A 39 19.12 -2.10 16.39
C THR A 39 18.37 -3.24 15.70
N ASP A 40 17.83 -4.19 16.47
CA ASP A 40 17.04 -5.30 15.92
C ASP A 40 15.79 -4.80 15.18
N VAL A 41 15.18 -3.71 15.66
CA VAL A 41 14.04 -3.05 15.00
C VAL A 41 14.47 -2.50 13.64
N THR A 42 15.60 -1.78 13.59
CA THR A 42 16.13 -1.20 12.34
C THR A 42 16.45 -2.27 11.30
N LYS A 43 17.09 -3.37 11.70
CA LYS A 43 17.36 -4.50 10.81
C LYS A 43 16.08 -5.11 10.24
N GLY A 44 15.08 -5.32 11.10
CA GLY A 44 13.77 -5.80 10.68
C GLY A 44 13.08 -4.87 9.69
N LEU A 45 13.08 -3.56 9.95
CA LEU A 45 12.51 -2.55 9.05
C LEU A 45 13.20 -2.55 7.68
N ARG A 46 14.53 -2.66 7.63
CA ARG A 46 15.27 -2.72 6.36
C ARG A 46 14.94 -3.95 5.53
N GLU A 47 14.83 -5.12 6.16
CA GLU A 47 14.44 -6.34 5.44
C GLU A 47 12.99 -6.26 4.96
N LEU A 48 12.07 -5.74 5.78
CA LEU A 48 10.69 -5.47 5.36
C LEU A 48 10.65 -4.51 4.16
N MET A 49 11.43 -3.42 4.20
CA MET A 49 11.51 -2.44 3.11
C MET A 49 12.05 -3.05 1.81
N LYS A 50 13.06 -3.92 1.91
CA LYS A 50 13.59 -4.63 0.73
C LYS A 50 12.53 -5.51 0.09
N LEU A 51 11.81 -6.28 0.90
CA LEU A 51 10.77 -7.21 0.44
C LEU A 51 9.55 -6.45 -0.12
N SER A 52 9.14 -5.35 0.50
CA SER A 52 8.02 -4.54 0.01
C SER A 52 8.30 -3.96 -1.37
N LYS A 53 9.54 -3.51 -1.65
CA LYS A 53 9.94 -3.05 -2.99
C LYS A 53 9.83 -4.14 -4.05
N ILE A 54 10.06 -5.41 -3.69
CA ILE A 54 9.88 -6.56 -4.61
C ILE A 54 8.39 -6.85 -4.82
N LEU A 55 7.59 -6.86 -3.75
CA LEU A 55 6.14 -7.06 -3.81
C LEU A 55 5.47 -5.98 -4.68
N ASN A 56 5.81 -4.72 -4.45
CA ASN A 56 5.31 -3.59 -5.23
C ASN A 56 5.63 -3.73 -6.72
N LYS A 57 6.89 -4.05 -7.07
CA LYS A 57 7.29 -4.31 -8.47
C LYS A 57 6.48 -5.43 -9.11
N LYS A 58 6.28 -6.54 -8.41
CA LYS A 58 5.45 -7.66 -8.90
C LYS A 58 4.00 -7.22 -9.09
N ARG A 59 3.44 -6.49 -8.13
CA ARG A 59 2.06 -5.98 -8.16
C ARG A 59 1.84 -5.01 -9.33
N THR A 60 2.74 -4.06 -9.55
CA THR A 60 2.69 -3.13 -10.68
C THR A 60 2.87 -3.84 -12.02
N ALA A 61 3.79 -4.81 -12.11
CA ALA A 61 3.97 -5.62 -13.32
C ALA A 61 2.71 -6.45 -13.67
N ASN A 62 1.96 -6.88 -12.65
CA ASN A 62 0.67 -7.55 -12.81
C ASN A 62 -0.50 -6.59 -13.12
N GLY A 63 -0.21 -5.32 -13.40
CA GLY A 63 -1.19 -4.34 -13.85
C GLY A 63 -1.92 -3.61 -12.73
N ALA A 64 -1.43 -3.66 -11.49
CA ALA A 64 -2.07 -2.89 -10.43
C ALA A 64 -1.91 -1.38 -10.65
N LEU A 65 -2.98 -0.65 -10.35
CA LEU A 65 -3.03 0.80 -10.46
C LEU A 65 -2.85 1.43 -9.09
N THR A 66 -1.94 2.41 -9.00
CA THR A 66 -1.83 3.27 -7.84
C THR A 66 -2.46 4.62 -8.19
N LEU A 67 -3.70 4.83 -7.75
CA LEU A 67 -4.40 6.10 -7.91
C LEU A 67 -4.15 6.95 -6.66
N ALA A 68 -3.15 7.83 -6.74
CA ALA A 68 -2.88 8.78 -5.67
C ALA A 68 -3.70 10.05 -5.86
N SER A 69 -4.39 10.49 -4.81
CA SER A 69 -4.91 11.86 -4.71
C SER A 69 -4.05 12.58 -3.68
N SER A 70 -3.63 13.81 -3.97
CA SER A 70 -2.99 14.66 -2.97
C SER A 70 -3.95 14.85 -1.79
N GLU A 71 -3.54 14.37 -0.62
CA GLU A 71 -4.26 14.59 0.63
C GLU A 71 -3.73 15.85 1.30
N ILE A 72 -4.64 16.70 1.78
CA ILE A 72 -4.31 17.94 2.48
C ILE A 72 -4.52 17.73 3.98
N ARG A 73 -3.52 18.14 4.78
CA ARG A 73 -3.59 18.16 6.25
C ARG A 73 -3.60 19.61 6.74
N PHE A 74 -4.47 19.89 7.71
CA PHE A 74 -4.53 21.19 8.38
C PHE A 74 -3.78 21.12 9.71
N ASP A 75 -2.85 22.04 9.91
CA ASP A 75 -2.27 22.27 11.23
C ASP A 75 -3.19 23.21 12.00
N MET A 76 -3.78 22.68 13.07
CA MET A 76 -4.74 23.42 13.88
C MET A 76 -4.05 24.14 15.04
N ASP A 77 -4.46 25.39 15.29
CA ASP A 77 -4.25 26.01 16.58
C ASP A 77 -5.22 25.42 17.59
N TRP A 78 -4.71 24.78 18.65
CA TRP A 78 -5.61 24.16 19.62
C TRP A 78 -6.26 25.18 20.56
N ASP A 79 -5.64 26.35 20.76
CA ASP A 79 -6.16 27.45 21.57
C ASP A 79 -7.32 28.18 20.84
N THR A 80 -7.10 28.62 19.61
CA THR A 80 -8.11 29.36 18.82
C THR A 80 -9.03 28.47 17.98
N ARG A 81 -8.73 27.17 17.87
CA ARG A 81 -9.39 26.19 16.98
C ARG A 81 -9.42 26.62 15.51
N THR A 82 -8.44 27.39 15.06
CA THR A 82 -8.32 27.84 13.66
C THR A 82 -7.15 27.15 12.93
N PRO A 83 -7.24 26.88 11.62
CA PRO A 83 -6.14 26.31 10.86
C PRO A 83 -5.01 27.33 10.70
N LYS A 84 -3.81 27.03 11.23
CA LYS A 84 -2.59 27.83 11.07
C LYS A 84 -1.96 27.65 9.71
N ALA A 85 -1.92 26.43 9.21
CA ALA A 85 -1.26 26.08 7.97
C ALA A 85 -1.96 24.92 7.27
N VAL A 86 -1.76 24.88 5.96
CA VAL A 86 -2.22 23.82 5.08
C VAL A 86 -0.96 23.14 4.54
N GLN A 87 -0.83 21.84 4.79
CA GLN A 87 0.31 21.05 4.33
C GLN A 87 -0.17 19.89 3.45
N GLU A 88 0.54 19.65 2.35
CA GLU A 88 0.34 18.44 1.57
C GLU A 88 0.97 17.25 2.28
N LYS A 89 0.22 16.16 2.42
CA LYS A 89 0.71 14.94 3.04
C LYS A 89 1.72 14.27 2.12
N LYS A 90 2.98 14.24 2.53
CA LYS A 90 4.03 13.54 1.78
C LYS A 90 3.86 12.04 1.90
N HIS A 91 3.95 11.35 0.77
CA HIS A 91 3.95 9.91 0.74
C HIS A 91 5.37 9.37 0.88
N LEU A 92 5.70 8.80 2.05
CA LEU A 92 6.98 8.14 2.34
C LEU A 92 7.02 6.68 1.86
N ASP A 93 8.23 6.15 1.65
CA ASP A 93 8.45 4.73 1.28
C ASP A 93 7.87 3.79 2.37
N THR A 94 7.90 4.21 3.63
CA THR A 94 7.31 3.45 4.76
C THR A 94 5.80 3.27 4.65
N HIS A 95 5.06 4.21 4.03
CA HIS A 95 3.64 4.00 3.74
C HIS A 95 3.45 2.85 2.76
N SER A 96 4.17 2.89 1.63
CA SER A 96 4.12 1.82 0.63
C SER A 96 4.55 0.47 1.23
N MET A 97 5.56 0.46 2.11
CA MET A 97 5.99 -0.75 2.79
C MET A 97 4.86 -1.41 3.59
N VAL A 98 4.16 -0.64 4.43
CA VAL A 98 3.03 -1.16 5.22
C VAL A 98 1.89 -1.61 4.31
N GLU A 99 1.58 -0.84 3.26
CA GLU A 99 0.54 -1.18 2.28
C GLU A 99 0.76 -2.54 1.63
N GLU A 100 1.98 -2.82 1.12
CA GLU A 100 2.24 -4.10 0.43
C GLU A 100 2.08 -5.31 1.36
N PHE A 101 2.49 -5.21 2.63
CA PHE A 101 2.28 -6.30 3.59
C PHE A 101 0.83 -6.44 4.02
N MET A 102 0.09 -5.34 4.16
CA MET A 102 -1.34 -5.39 4.45
C MET A 102 -2.12 -6.00 3.28
N LEU A 103 -1.78 -5.65 2.04
CA LEU A 103 -2.36 -6.28 0.84
C LEU A 103 -2.07 -7.78 0.82
N LEU A 104 -0.82 -8.19 1.06
CA LEU A 104 -0.42 -9.60 1.10
C LEU A 104 -1.20 -10.39 2.15
N ALA A 105 -1.35 -9.82 3.36
CA ALA A 105 -2.12 -10.43 4.44
C ALA A 105 -3.60 -10.57 4.06
N ASN A 106 -4.20 -9.51 3.52
CA ASN A 106 -5.61 -9.52 3.12
C ASN A 106 -5.89 -10.54 2.01
N ILE A 107 -5.02 -10.63 0.98
CA ILE A 107 -5.13 -11.63 -0.09
C ILE A 107 -5.03 -13.04 0.50
N SER A 108 -4.03 -13.28 1.34
CA SER A 108 -3.82 -14.59 1.98
C SER A 108 -5.02 -15.00 2.83
N VAL A 109 -5.66 -14.06 3.55
CA VAL A 109 -6.86 -14.34 4.34
C VAL A 109 -8.06 -14.57 3.42
N ALA A 110 -8.23 -13.76 2.37
CA ALA A 110 -9.32 -13.91 1.40
C ALA A 110 -9.31 -15.27 0.71
N GLU A 111 -8.13 -15.74 0.27
CA GLU A 111 -7.95 -17.07 -0.31
C GLU A 111 -8.30 -18.17 0.69
N LYS A 112 -7.86 -18.03 1.95
CA LYS A 112 -8.15 -19.02 3.00
C LYS A 112 -9.64 -19.11 3.33
N ILE A 113 -10.32 -17.98 3.53
CA ILE A 113 -11.75 -18.00 3.88
C ILE A 113 -12.62 -18.46 2.71
N LEU A 114 -12.23 -18.14 1.47
CA LEU A 114 -12.93 -18.63 0.28
C LEU A 114 -12.78 -20.13 0.10
N ALA A 115 -11.58 -20.68 0.35
CA ALA A 115 -11.34 -22.12 0.29
C ALA A 115 -12.11 -22.90 1.36
N GLU A 116 -12.26 -22.33 2.57
CA GLU A 116 -12.92 -22.98 3.70
C GLU A 116 -14.45 -22.82 3.68
N TYR A 117 -14.94 -21.65 3.25
CA TYR A 117 -16.36 -21.27 3.30
C TYR A 117 -16.82 -20.68 1.95
N PRO A 118 -16.85 -21.47 0.86
CA PRO A 118 -17.11 -20.95 -0.49
C PRO A 118 -18.46 -20.24 -0.64
N ASP A 119 -19.49 -20.68 0.09
CA ASP A 119 -20.85 -20.14 -0.04
C ASP A 119 -21.12 -18.89 0.80
N CYS A 120 -20.24 -18.56 1.76
CA CYS A 120 -20.46 -17.47 2.70
C CYS A 120 -19.20 -16.68 3.09
N ALA A 121 -18.11 -16.80 2.31
CA ALA A 121 -16.91 -16.00 2.49
C ALA A 121 -17.21 -14.51 2.32
N MET A 122 -16.82 -13.71 3.32
CA MET A 122 -16.94 -12.26 3.26
C MET A 122 -15.79 -11.69 2.41
N LEU A 123 -16.10 -11.29 1.19
CA LEU A 123 -15.12 -10.76 0.22
C LEU A 123 -15.48 -9.34 -0.19
N ARG A 124 -14.46 -8.60 -0.66
CA ARG A 124 -14.60 -7.27 -1.25
C ARG A 124 -14.19 -7.30 -2.72
N ARG A 125 -15.01 -6.70 -3.58
CA ARG A 125 -14.76 -6.62 -5.03
C ARG A 125 -14.91 -5.20 -5.53
N HIS A 126 -13.97 -4.76 -6.36
CA HIS A 126 -14.12 -3.55 -7.16
C HIS A 126 -14.53 -3.92 -8.60
N PRO A 127 -15.70 -3.46 -9.11
CA PRO A 127 -16.12 -3.75 -10.48
C PRO A 127 -15.26 -2.99 -11.50
N VAL A 128 -15.21 -3.48 -12.74
CA VAL A 128 -14.56 -2.77 -13.85
C VAL A 128 -15.36 -1.49 -14.16
N PRO A 129 -14.70 -0.32 -14.32
CA PRO A 129 -15.37 0.92 -14.69
C PRO A 129 -16.05 0.81 -16.05
N THR A 130 -17.17 1.51 -16.22
CA THR A 130 -17.88 1.57 -17.49
C THR A 130 -17.14 2.44 -18.50
N GLU A 131 -17.29 2.16 -19.79
CA GLU A 131 -16.63 2.93 -20.85
C GLU A 131 -16.95 4.43 -20.78
N ALA A 132 -18.21 4.75 -20.46
CA ALA A 132 -18.66 6.12 -20.26
C ALA A 132 -17.89 6.88 -19.17
N SER A 133 -17.37 6.21 -18.14
CA SER A 133 -16.68 6.88 -17.03
C SER A 133 -15.27 7.33 -17.38
N TYR A 134 -14.57 6.64 -18.29
CA TYR A 134 -13.20 6.97 -18.67
C TYR A 134 -13.06 7.54 -20.09
N LYS A 135 -14.14 7.55 -20.89
CA LYS A 135 -14.16 8.17 -22.22
C LYS A 135 -13.65 9.62 -22.23
N PRO A 136 -14.04 10.52 -21.29
CA PRO A 136 -13.50 11.88 -21.28
C PRO A 136 -11.98 11.92 -21.06
N LEU A 137 -11.45 11.01 -20.23
CA LEU A 137 -10.02 10.88 -19.96
C LEU A 137 -9.26 10.46 -21.23
N VAL A 138 -9.82 9.49 -21.97
CA VAL A 138 -9.25 9.00 -23.24
C VAL A 138 -9.25 10.12 -24.29
N GLU A 139 -10.35 10.85 -24.44
CA GLU A 139 -10.45 11.96 -25.40
C GLU A 139 -9.38 13.04 -25.12
N VAL A 140 -9.22 13.47 -23.87
CA VAL A 140 -8.18 14.45 -23.48
C VAL A 140 -6.75 13.95 -23.73
N SER A 141 -6.50 12.64 -23.56
CA SER A 141 -5.19 12.05 -23.84
C SER A 141 -4.79 12.16 -25.31
N PHE A 142 -5.74 12.02 -26.24
CA PHE A 142 -5.50 12.17 -27.68
C PHE A 142 -5.16 13.62 -28.08
N TYR A 143 -5.83 14.62 -27.49
CA TYR A 143 -5.58 16.04 -27.81
C TYR A 143 -4.23 16.56 -27.30
N SER A 144 -3.76 16.04 -26.17
CA SER A 144 -2.54 16.51 -25.52
C SER A 144 -1.24 15.96 -26.11
N LYS A 145 -1.29 15.10 -27.17
CA LYS A 145 -0.14 14.34 -27.70
C LYS A 145 0.62 13.55 -26.62
N ILE A 146 -0.03 13.28 -25.50
CA ILE A 146 0.48 12.43 -24.44
C ILE A 146 0.12 11.00 -24.85
N TYR A 147 0.94 10.40 -25.72
CA TYR A 147 0.83 8.99 -26.10
C TYR A 147 1.22 8.10 -24.91
N TYR A 148 0.33 7.95 -23.93
CA TYR A 148 0.40 6.83 -23.01
C TYR A 148 -0.62 5.79 -23.45
N SER A 149 -0.15 4.58 -23.75
CA SER A 149 -1.00 3.41 -23.87
C SER A 149 -1.64 3.17 -22.49
N LEU A 150 -2.81 3.76 -22.27
CA LEU A 150 -3.54 3.66 -21.02
C LEU A 150 -4.22 2.28 -20.96
N LYS A 151 -3.42 1.22 -20.72
CA LYS A 151 -3.94 -0.09 -20.35
C LYS A 151 -4.34 -0.04 -18.88
N ILE A 152 -5.57 0.43 -18.63
CA ILE A 152 -6.20 0.33 -17.32
C ILE A 152 -6.57 -1.15 -17.10
N PHE A 153 -5.69 -1.90 -16.46
CA PHE A 153 -6.04 -3.19 -15.87
C PHE A 153 -6.48 -2.95 -14.44
N ILE A 154 -7.77 -3.08 -14.17
CA ILE A 154 -8.30 -3.03 -12.81
C ILE A 154 -8.39 -4.47 -12.33
N THR A 155 -7.29 -4.93 -11.72
CA THR A 155 -7.27 -6.19 -11.00
C THR A 155 -6.92 -5.89 -9.55
N LEU A 156 -7.92 -6.08 -8.69
CA LEU A 156 -7.91 -5.99 -7.22
C LEU A 156 -7.27 -4.74 -6.61
N PHE A 157 -8.10 -3.71 -6.41
CA PHE A 157 -8.10 -3.05 -5.09
C PHE A 157 -8.86 -3.97 -4.14
N VAL A 158 -8.14 -4.55 -3.19
CA VAL A 158 -8.74 -5.28 -2.05
C VAL A 158 -9.49 -4.29 -1.17
#